data_AF-A0A1I6IZ36-F1
#
_entry.id   AF-A0A1I6IZ36-F1
#
_cell.length_a   1.000
_cell.length_b   1.000
_cell.length_c   1.000
_cell.angle_alpha   90.00
_cell.angle_beta   90.00
_cell.angle_gamma   90.00
#
_symmetry.space_group_name_H-M   'P 1'
#
loop_
_entity.id
_entity.type
_entity.pdbx_description
1 polymer ?
#
loop_
_entity_poly.entity_id
_entity_poly.type
_entity_poly.pdbx_seq_one_letter_code
_entity_poly.pdbx_strand_id
1 'polypeptide(L)'
;MRPPATNPTQTETTTVHIEWPMNDHGAMTVRVEGSNEVRQLVEFADGNVEGTMAKLPAGASLPVRMESLGTRGNAWRVTGLVGRTPQSITDTSGRDDPTHRGHRSDKEYGEAKERAEM
;
A
#
# COMPACT_ATOMS: atom_id res chain seq x y z
N MET A 1 25.76 -4.25 -42.09
CA MET A 1 24.58 -3.89 -41.26
C MET A 1 24.68 -4.63 -39.95
N ARG A 2 25.03 -3.95 -38.85
CA ARG A 2 24.84 -4.50 -37.50
C ARG A 2 23.37 -4.30 -37.13
N PRO A 3 22.64 -5.30 -36.60
CA PRO A 3 21.33 -5.02 -36.00
C PRO A 3 21.55 -4.04 -34.84
N PRO A 4 20.60 -3.13 -34.54
CA PRO A 4 20.68 -2.39 -33.30
C PRO A 4 20.72 -3.43 -32.16
N ALA A 5 21.70 -3.33 -31.28
CA ALA A 5 21.64 -4.03 -30.01
C ALA A 5 20.48 -3.41 -29.24
N THR A 6 19.26 -3.87 -29.49
CA THR A 6 18.19 -3.78 -28.52
C THR A 6 18.69 -4.57 -27.32
N ASN A 7 19.29 -3.85 -26.37
CA ASN A 7 19.53 -4.40 -25.05
C ASN A 7 18.23 -5.09 -24.63
N PRO A 8 18.27 -6.37 -24.24
CA PRO A 8 17.05 -7.09 -23.92
C PRO A 8 16.33 -6.32 -22.81
N THR A 9 15.11 -5.88 -23.09
CA THR A 9 14.17 -5.38 -22.11
C THR A 9 13.97 -6.51 -21.10
N GLN A 10 14.65 -6.43 -19.96
CA GLN A 10 14.56 -7.42 -18.91
C GLN A 10 13.30 -7.10 -18.11
N THR A 11 12.29 -7.96 -18.21
CA THR A 11 11.10 -7.88 -17.36
C THR A 11 11.32 -8.72 -16.10
N GLU A 12 11.15 -8.11 -14.94
CA GLU A 12 11.24 -8.80 -13.65
C GLU A 12 10.07 -8.41 -12.74
N THR A 13 9.80 -9.27 -11.76
CA THR A 13 8.86 -8.99 -10.66
C THR A 13 9.67 -8.97 -9.38
N THR A 14 9.70 -7.84 -8.70
CA THR A 14 10.48 -7.67 -7.48
C THR A 14 9.78 -6.74 -6.50
N THR A 15 10.09 -6.91 -5.22
CA THR A 15 9.60 -5.99 -4.18
C THR A 15 10.50 -4.76 -4.18
N VAL A 16 9.88 -3.59 -4.20
CA VAL A 16 10.59 -2.31 -4.16
C VAL A 16 10.15 -1.47 -2.99
N HIS A 17 11.11 -0.80 -2.37
CA HIS A 17 10.94 0.22 -1.35
C HIS A 17 11.03 1.60 -1.99
N ILE A 18 10.06 2.48 -1.73
CA ILE A 18 10.05 3.83 -2.27
C ILE A 18 10.99 4.70 -1.44
N GLU A 19 12.12 5.11 -2.04
CA GLU A 19 13.07 6.04 -1.41
C GLU A 19 12.60 7.48 -1.60
N TRP A 20 12.20 7.80 -2.84
CA TRP A 20 11.70 9.12 -3.21
C TRP A 20 10.37 8.96 -3.93
N PRO A 21 9.31 9.65 -3.48
CA PRO A 21 8.01 9.58 -4.11
C PRO A 21 8.06 10.20 -5.51
N MET A 22 6.97 10.03 -6.26
CA MET A 22 6.85 10.59 -7.60
C MET A 22 7.04 12.11 -7.57
N ASN A 23 7.98 12.60 -8.35
CA ASN A 23 8.23 14.03 -8.53
C ASN A 23 7.27 14.64 -9.58
N ASP A 24 7.32 15.97 -9.73
CA ASP A 24 6.48 16.72 -10.70
C ASP A 24 6.71 16.33 -12.17
N HIS A 25 7.74 15.54 -12.45
CA HIS A 25 8.04 15.00 -13.78
C HIS A 25 7.59 13.54 -13.97
N GLY A 26 6.87 12.97 -12.99
CA GLY A 26 6.40 11.58 -13.04
C GLY A 26 7.49 10.54 -12.76
N ALA A 27 8.68 10.95 -12.31
CA ALA A 27 9.76 10.04 -11.99
C ALA A 27 9.80 9.71 -10.49
N MET A 28 10.11 8.46 -10.16
CA MET A 28 10.16 7.97 -8.79
C MET A 28 11.41 7.13 -8.56
N THR A 29 12.05 7.26 -7.40
CA THR A 29 13.23 6.44 -7.06
C THR A 29 12.85 5.34 -6.10
N VAL A 30 13.22 4.11 -6.44
CA VAL A 30 12.97 2.96 -5.61
C VAL A 30 14.24 2.16 -5.37
N ARG A 31 14.25 1.42 -4.27
CA ARG A 31 15.27 0.47 -3.91
C ARG A 31 14.70 -0.94 -4.00
N VAL A 32 15.39 -1.84 -4.66
CA VAL A 32 14.98 -3.25 -4.78
C VAL A 32 15.28 -3.99 -3.47
N GLU A 33 14.27 -4.63 -2.90
CA GLU A 33 14.43 -5.52 -1.76
C GLU A 33 15.20 -6.78 -2.20
N GLY A 34 16.21 -7.16 -1.41
CA GLY A 34 17.10 -8.30 -1.69
C GLY A 34 18.43 -7.89 -2.34
N SER A 35 18.42 -7.02 -3.35
CA SER A 35 19.65 -6.55 -4.01
C SER A 35 20.16 -5.20 -3.48
N ASN A 36 19.32 -4.41 -2.80
CA ASN A 36 19.62 -3.03 -2.42
C ASN A 36 19.96 -2.11 -3.60
N GLU A 37 19.59 -2.49 -4.81
CA GLU A 37 19.85 -1.71 -6.02
C GLU A 37 18.88 -0.53 -6.12
N VAL A 38 19.39 0.65 -6.45
CA VAL A 38 18.58 1.86 -6.65
C VAL A 38 18.19 1.99 -8.12
N ARG A 39 16.87 2.06 -8.37
CA ARG A 39 16.26 2.12 -9.69
C ARG A 39 15.39 3.37 -9.84
N GLN A 40 15.38 3.91 -11.05
CA GLN A 40 14.58 5.07 -11.43
C GLN A 40 13.38 4.60 -12.25
N LEU A 41 12.18 4.75 -11.69
CA LEU A 41 10.93 4.50 -12.42
C LEU A 41 10.56 5.78 -13.16
N VAL A 42 10.54 5.71 -14.48
CA VAL A 42 10.31 6.88 -15.35
C VAL A 42 9.14 6.70 -16.31
N GLU A 43 8.68 5.46 -16.48
CA GLU A 43 7.53 5.13 -17.31
C GLU A 43 6.60 4.15 -16.58
N PHE A 44 5.32 4.19 -16.93
CA PHE A 44 4.31 3.29 -16.41
C PHE A 44 3.56 2.65 -17.59
N ALA A 45 2.97 1.47 -17.38
CA ALA A 45 2.16 0.82 -18.40
C ALA A 45 0.92 1.65 -18.73
N ASP A 46 0.23 2.11 -17.68
CA ASP A 46 -1.05 2.81 -17.77
C ASP A 46 -1.21 3.82 -16.62
N GLY A 47 -2.09 4.82 -16.81
CA GLY A 47 -2.36 5.86 -15.82
C GLY A 47 -2.92 5.34 -14.49
N ASN A 48 -3.51 4.14 -14.46
CA ASN A 48 -3.94 3.50 -13.20
C ASN A 48 -2.74 3.03 -12.35
N VAL A 49 -1.69 2.51 -13.01
CA VAL A 49 -0.45 2.11 -12.33
C VAL A 49 0.27 3.36 -11.84
N GLU A 50 0.44 4.35 -12.71
CA GLU A 50 1.03 5.65 -12.37
C GLU A 50 0.31 6.31 -11.19
N GLY A 51 -1.01 6.46 -11.28
CA GLY A 51 -1.82 7.08 -10.22
C GLY A 51 -1.84 6.28 -8.92
N THR A 52 -1.58 4.98 -8.95
CA THR A 52 -1.39 4.19 -7.72
C THR A 52 -0.01 4.44 -7.12
N MET A 53 1.04 4.45 -7.93
CA MET A 53 2.42 4.72 -7.47
C MET A 53 2.56 6.16 -6.95
N ALA A 54 1.91 7.13 -7.59
CA ALA A 54 1.90 8.54 -7.19
C ALA A 54 1.30 8.77 -5.80
N LYS A 55 0.43 7.87 -5.33
CA LYS A 55 -0.21 7.97 -4.00
C LYS A 55 0.64 7.36 -2.88
N LEU A 56 1.73 6.68 -3.22
CA LEU A 56 2.55 6.00 -2.23
C LEU A 56 3.62 6.94 -1.66
N PRO A 57 3.74 7.01 -0.32
CA PRO A 57 4.78 7.81 0.31
C PRO A 57 6.14 7.12 0.22
N ALA A 58 7.21 7.89 0.46
CA ALA A 58 8.50 7.30 0.80
C ALA A 58 8.35 6.37 2.01
N GLY A 59 9.10 5.26 2.01
CA GLY A 59 8.98 4.23 3.04
C GLY A 59 8.04 3.08 2.67
N ALA A 60 7.21 3.22 1.64
CA ALA A 60 6.29 2.17 1.23
C ALA A 60 7.00 1.08 0.42
N SER A 61 6.75 -0.18 0.78
CA SER A 61 7.24 -1.35 0.05
C SER A 61 6.11 -2.07 -0.68
N LEU A 62 6.32 -2.43 -1.94
CA LEU A 62 5.38 -3.27 -2.67
C LEU A 62 6.03 -4.11 -3.79
N PRO A 63 5.46 -5.29 -4.08
CA PRO A 63 5.81 -6.07 -5.27
C PRO A 63 5.31 -5.39 -6.55
N VAL A 64 6.24 -5.12 -7.47
CA VAL A 64 5.94 -4.54 -8.78
C VAL A 64 6.57 -5.37 -9.89
N ARG A 65 5.90 -5.36 -11.04
CA ARG A 65 6.45 -5.85 -12.30
C ARG A 65 7.04 -4.68 -13.06
N MET A 66 8.30 -4.81 -13.46
CA MET A 66 9.03 -3.74 -14.14
C MET A 66 9.84 -4.28 -15.31
N GLU A 67 10.07 -3.41 -16.28
CA GLU A 67 10.81 -3.68 -17.49
C GLU A 67 11.94 -2.65 -17.64
N SER A 68 13.17 -3.13 -17.85
CA SER A 68 14.32 -2.24 -18.01
C SER A 68 14.30 -1.58 -19.39
N LEU A 69 14.50 -0.26 -19.44
CA LEU A 69 14.40 0.50 -20.70
C LEU A 69 15.64 0.42 -21.59
N GLY A 70 16.64 -0.40 -21.22
CA GLY A 70 17.80 -0.79 -22.02
C GLY A 70 18.79 0.31 -22.42
N THR A 71 18.35 1.57 -22.55
CA THR A 71 19.13 2.72 -23.06
C THR A 71 19.60 3.65 -21.96
N ARG A 72 18.98 3.62 -20.78
CA ARG A 72 19.38 4.35 -19.58
C ARG A 72 19.52 3.33 -18.46
N GLY A 73 20.74 2.93 -18.12
CA GLY A 73 21.04 1.70 -17.36
C GLY A 73 20.11 1.35 -16.20
N ASN A 74 19.77 2.31 -15.33
CA ASN A 74 18.91 2.12 -14.16
C ASN A 74 17.49 2.68 -14.33
N ALA A 75 17.06 2.96 -15.55
CA ALA A 75 15.70 3.43 -15.85
C ALA A 75 14.78 2.25 -16.16
N TRP A 76 13.64 2.23 -15.49
CA TRP A 76 12.67 1.16 -15.54
C TRP A 76 11.27 1.69 -15.81
N ARG A 77 10.50 0.87 -16.54
CA ARG A 77 9.07 1.04 -16.75
C ARG A 77 8.31 0.08 -15.84
N VAL A 78 7.36 0.58 -15.07
CA VAL A 78 6.47 -0.29 -14.28
C VAL A 78 5.36 -0.82 -15.18
N THR A 79 5.31 -2.13 -15.37
CA THR A 79 4.30 -2.77 -16.22
C THR A 79 3.10 -3.30 -15.45
N GLY A 80 3.19 -3.39 -14.12
CA GLY A 80 2.05 -3.73 -13.28
C GLY A 80 2.41 -3.84 -11.80
N LEU A 81 1.39 -3.88 -10.95
CA LEU A 81 1.54 -4.11 -9.51
C LEU A 81 1.11 -5.54 -9.21
N VAL A 82 1.98 -6.33 -8.56
CA VAL A 82 1.70 -7.75 -8.31
C VAL A 82 1.03 -7.89 -6.97
N GLY A 83 -0.29 -7.74 -6.96
CA GLY A 83 -1.15 -8.09 -5.84
C GLY A 83 -1.01 -7.17 -4.62
N ARG A 84 -1.98 -6.28 -4.45
CA ARG A 84 -2.58 -6.12 -3.12
C ARG A 84 -3.30 -7.43 -2.81
N THR A 85 -2.66 -8.36 -2.13
CA THR A 85 -3.41 -9.15 -1.16
C THR A 85 -3.63 -8.23 0.05
N PRO A 86 -4.87 -7.85 0.40
CA PRO A 86 -5.14 -7.27 1.70
C PRO A 86 -4.90 -8.35 2.75
N GLN A 87 -3.65 -8.54 3.15
CA GLN A 87 -3.26 -9.43 4.23
C GLN A 87 -2.76 -8.55 5.37
N SER A 88 -3.67 -8.38 6.33
CA SER A 88 -3.37 -8.21 7.75
C SER A 88 -2.89 -6.83 8.17
N ILE A 89 -3.84 -5.90 8.25
CA ILE A 89 -3.88 -5.02 9.42
C ILE A 89 -4.18 -5.97 10.59
N THR A 90 -3.13 -6.53 11.20
CA THR A 90 -3.26 -7.13 12.53
C THR A 90 -3.40 -5.97 13.49
N ASP A 91 -4.57 -5.34 13.50
CA ASP A 91 -5.01 -4.58 14.66
C ASP A 91 -5.06 -5.58 15.81
N THR A 92 -4.00 -5.55 16.59
CA THR A 92 -3.84 -6.34 17.80
C THR A 92 -4.56 -5.57 18.90
N SER A 93 -5.87 -5.37 18.76
CA SER A 93 -6.71 -4.72 19.76
C SER A 93 -7.95 -5.60 19.95
N GLY A 94 -7.92 -6.46 20.97
CA GLY A 94 -9.06 -7.34 21.27
C GLY A 94 -8.73 -8.61 22.06
N ARG A 95 -7.58 -8.67 22.72
CA ARG A 95 -7.46 -9.49 23.94
C ARG A 95 -7.77 -8.53 25.10
N ASP A 96 -8.45 -9.03 26.14
CA ASP A 96 -9.06 -8.31 27.29
C ASP A 96 -10.47 -7.76 26.93
N ASP A 97 -11.64 -8.20 27.41
CA ASP A 97 -12.06 -8.81 28.67
C ASP A 97 -13.39 -9.60 28.46
N PRO A 98 -13.52 -10.85 28.95
CA PRO A 98 -14.75 -11.62 28.81
C PRO A 98 -15.58 -11.63 30.12
N THR A 99 -16.23 -10.52 30.51
CA THR A 99 -17.34 -10.59 31.47
C THR A 99 -18.41 -9.51 31.30
N HIS A 100 -19.45 -9.82 30.51
CA HIS A 100 -20.79 -9.29 30.80
C HIS A 100 -21.84 -10.40 30.75
N ARG A 101 -21.73 -11.32 31.71
CA ARG A 101 -22.86 -12.16 32.12
C ARG A 101 -23.63 -11.39 33.20
N GLY A 102 -24.83 -10.95 32.82
CA GLY A 102 -25.92 -10.71 33.78
C GLY A 102 -26.40 -9.27 33.88
N HIS A 103 -27.49 -8.95 33.16
CA HIS A 103 -28.59 -8.22 33.79
C HIS A 103 -29.89 -8.45 33.01
N ARG A 104 -30.57 -9.56 33.30
CA ARG A 104 -32.02 -9.64 33.20
C ARG A 104 -32.55 -9.17 34.54
N SER A 105 -33.16 -7.99 34.59
CA SER A 105 -34.08 -7.62 35.66
C SER A 105 -35.14 -6.69 35.05
N ASP A 106 -36.19 -7.32 34.53
CA ASP A 106 -37.55 -6.90 34.83
C ASP A 106 -37.64 -6.53 36.31
N LYS A 107 -38.19 -5.36 36.65
CA LYS A 107 -39.40 -5.22 37.48
C LYS A 107 -39.52 -3.80 38.09
N GLU A 108 -40.76 -3.30 38.03
CA GLU A 108 -41.38 -2.33 38.94
C GLU A 108 -40.97 -0.84 38.83
N TYR A 109 -41.67 -0.12 37.94
CA TYR A 109 -42.10 1.25 38.24
C TYR A 109 -43.28 1.18 39.22
N GLY A 110 -42.94 1.11 40.49
CA GLY A 110 -43.86 1.27 41.62
C GLY A 110 -44.06 2.75 41.93
N GLU A 111 -45.31 3.16 41.79
CA GLU A 111 -45.96 4.36 42.29
C GLU A 111 -45.45 4.85 43.66
N ALA A 112 -45.08 6.14 43.75
CA ALA A 112 -45.09 6.88 45.00
C ALA A 112 -45.66 8.28 44.74
N LYS A 113 -46.90 8.46 45.18
CA LYS A 113 -47.57 9.75 45.31
C LYS A 113 -46.92 10.59 46.40
N GLU A 114 -47.05 11.91 46.19
CA GLU A 114 -47.54 12.92 47.14
C GLU A 114 -46.57 14.02 47.62
N ARG A 115 -47.01 15.25 47.28
CA ARG A 115 -46.88 16.57 47.95
C ARG A 115 -45.56 17.33 47.87
N ALA A 116 -45.58 18.43 47.10
CA ALA A 116 -45.66 19.80 47.64
C ALA A 116 -45.81 20.85 46.51
N GLU A 117 -46.68 21.85 46.76
CA GLU A 117 -46.70 23.23 46.19
C GLU A 117 -47.09 23.36 44.68
N MET A 118 -48.11 24.11 44.24
CA MET A 118 -48.97 25.20 44.75
C MET A 118 -50.36 25.13 44.08
#